data_AF-A0A5C3QI04-F1
#
_entry.id   AF-A0A5C3QI04-F1
#
_cell.length_a   1.000
_cell.length_b   1.000
_cell.length_c   1.000
_cell.angle_alpha   90.00
_cell.angle_beta   90.00
_cell.angle_gamma   90.00
#
_symmetry.space_group_name_H-M   'P 1'
#
loop_
_entity.id
_entity.type
_entity.pdbx_description
1 polymer ?
#
loop_
_entity_poly.entity_id
_entity_poly.type
_entity_poly.pdbx_seq_one_letter_code
_entity_poly.pdbx_strand_id
1 'polypeptide(L)'
;MGSISEIFARALSSASKAYNLPTIEPSTQELFGSALLDLTALTDHISELSLFSPNETLEDISTTHLVYLLAPYATAEVRARISLKALDDPGARVPFVEQTQRYLRAYVDSLDQYGIVSSEEKELFGKDMGKVPAAQRREIKIQQYRKEKELRTRIEVCGDHRVDYALCGH
;
A
#
# COMPACT_ATOMS: atom_id res chain seq x y z
N MET A 1 2.58 -16.02 -18.99
CA MET A 1 2.36 -14.96 -17.99
C MET A 1 1.00 -15.20 -17.36
N GLY A 2 0.90 -15.11 -16.03
CA GLY A 2 -0.38 -15.24 -15.32
C GLY A 2 -1.25 -14.01 -15.53
N SER A 3 -2.51 -14.11 -15.17
CA SER A 3 -3.44 -12.96 -15.16
C SER A 3 -2.99 -11.89 -14.16
N ILE A 4 -3.48 -10.66 -14.33
CA ILE A 4 -3.16 -9.54 -13.43
C ILE A 4 -3.49 -9.85 -11.95
N SER A 5 -4.59 -10.56 -11.70
CA SER A 5 -4.98 -10.99 -10.35
C SER A 5 -4.04 -12.05 -9.77
N GLU A 6 -3.58 -13.00 -10.58
CA GLU A 6 -2.62 -14.02 -10.18
C GLU A 6 -1.25 -13.40 -9.84
N ILE A 7 -0.79 -12.45 -10.65
CA ILE A 7 0.47 -11.73 -10.40
C ILE A 7 0.36 -10.95 -9.08
N PHE A 8 -0.73 -10.21 -8.87
CA PHE A 8 -0.91 -9.45 -7.63
C PHE A 8 -1.01 -10.35 -6.40
N ALA A 9 -1.76 -11.45 -6.48
CA ALA A 9 -1.87 -12.42 -5.38
C ALA A 9 -0.50 -13.05 -5.05
N ARG A 10 0.29 -13.41 -6.07
CA ARG A 10 1.64 -13.96 -5.89
C ARG A 10 2.59 -12.95 -5.25
N ALA A 11 2.57 -11.70 -5.72
CA ALA A 11 3.34 -10.60 -5.14
C ALA A 11 3.06 -10.43 -3.63
N LEU A 12 1.78 -10.32 -3.26
CA LEU A 12 1.36 -10.14 -1.86
C LEU A 12 1.65 -11.38 -1.01
N SER A 13 1.53 -12.58 -1.57
CA SER A 13 1.89 -13.82 -0.88
C SER A 13 3.37 -13.86 -0.53
N SER A 14 4.24 -13.52 -1.48
CA SER A 14 5.70 -13.45 -1.26
C SER A 14 6.07 -12.36 -0.26
N ALA A 15 5.49 -11.16 -0.40
CA ALA A 15 5.75 -10.04 0.51
C ALA A 15 5.29 -10.32 1.95
N SER A 16 4.10 -10.89 2.13
CA SER A 16 3.54 -11.20 3.46
C SER A 16 4.34 -12.29 4.19
N LYS A 17 4.78 -13.33 3.48
CA LYS A 17 5.69 -14.36 4.03
C LYS A 17 6.98 -13.75 4.55
N ALA A 18 7.53 -12.77 3.83
CA ALA A 18 8.78 -12.11 4.20
C ALA A 18 8.62 -11.00 5.26
N TYR A 19 7.41 -10.45 5.45
CA TYR A 19 7.19 -9.21 6.20
C TYR A 19 7.68 -9.27 7.66
N ASN A 20 7.55 -10.42 8.33
CA ASN A 20 7.98 -10.59 9.72
C ASN A 20 9.34 -11.30 9.85
N LEU A 21 10.02 -11.58 8.73
CA LEU A 21 11.30 -12.27 8.74
C LEU A 21 12.49 -11.28 8.83
N PRO A 22 13.63 -11.68 9.41
CA PRO A 22 14.81 -10.84 9.47
C PRO A 22 15.35 -10.50 8.06
N THR A 23 15.48 -9.21 7.76
CA THR A 23 15.94 -8.72 6.44
C THR A 23 17.41 -9.03 6.14
N ILE A 24 18.17 -9.52 7.12
CA ILE A 24 19.56 -9.94 6.93
C ILE A 24 19.67 -11.29 6.22
N GLU A 25 18.63 -12.13 6.29
CA GLU A 25 18.66 -13.48 5.72
C GLU A 25 18.52 -13.45 4.19
N PRO A 26 19.39 -14.15 3.44
CA PRO A 26 19.32 -14.18 1.98
C PRO A 26 17.97 -14.67 1.44
N SER A 27 17.39 -15.70 2.06
CA SER A 27 16.08 -16.23 1.69
C SER A 27 14.94 -15.21 1.86
N THR A 28 15.06 -14.30 2.84
CA THR A 28 14.11 -13.20 3.01
C THR A 28 14.26 -12.16 1.89
N GLN A 29 15.50 -11.88 1.49
CA GLN A 29 15.77 -10.99 0.37
C GLN A 29 15.32 -11.57 -0.98
N GLU A 30 15.42 -12.88 -1.19
CA GLU A 30 14.88 -13.57 -2.37
C GLU A 30 13.35 -13.43 -2.48
N LEU A 31 12.63 -13.52 -1.35
CA LEU A 31 11.18 -13.31 -1.31
C LEU A 31 10.81 -11.87 -1.65
N PHE A 32 11.53 -10.87 -1.12
CA PHE A 32 11.31 -9.47 -1.48
C PHE A 32 11.68 -9.18 -2.94
N GLY A 33 12.76 -9.78 -3.45
CA GLY A 33 13.14 -9.68 -4.86
C GLY A 33 12.05 -10.24 -5.77
N SER A 34 11.54 -11.43 -5.45
CA SER A 34 10.45 -12.07 -6.19
C SER A 34 9.15 -11.24 -6.14
N ALA A 35 8.79 -10.71 -4.97
CA ALA A 35 7.65 -9.83 -4.82
C ALA A 35 7.81 -8.54 -5.64
N LEU A 36 9.01 -7.95 -5.67
CA LEU A 36 9.27 -6.74 -6.43
C LEU A 36 9.19 -6.97 -7.95
N LEU A 37 9.67 -8.12 -8.43
CA LEU A 37 9.54 -8.51 -9.83
C LEU A 37 8.06 -8.63 -10.23
N ASP A 38 7.25 -9.30 -9.42
CA ASP A 38 5.81 -9.43 -9.67
C ASP A 38 5.08 -8.08 -9.59
N LEU A 39 5.43 -7.20 -8.65
CA LEU A 39 4.85 -5.85 -8.54
C LEU A 39 5.22 -4.94 -9.72
N THR A 40 6.42 -5.11 -10.27
CA THR A 40 6.84 -4.40 -11.48
C THR A 40 6.01 -4.87 -12.67
N ALA A 41 5.91 -6.18 -12.89
CA ALA A 41 5.07 -6.75 -13.94
C ALA A 41 3.59 -6.38 -13.79
N LEU A 42 3.08 -6.31 -12.55
CA LEU A 42 1.74 -5.83 -12.26
C LEU A 42 1.55 -4.38 -12.72
N THR A 43 2.51 -3.52 -12.42
CA THR A 43 2.45 -2.09 -12.80
C THR A 43 2.45 -1.93 -14.32
N ASP A 44 3.27 -2.71 -15.02
CA ASP A 44 3.29 -2.72 -16.49
C ASP A 44 1.94 -3.15 -17.07
N HIS A 45 1.34 -4.23 -16.56
CA HIS A 45 0.00 -4.66 -16.97
C HIS A 45 -1.09 -3.62 -16.67
N ILE A 46 -1.06 -2.95 -15.51
CA ILE A 46 -2.00 -1.87 -15.18
C ILE A 46 -1.93 -0.76 -16.24
N SER A 47 -0.70 -0.39 -16.64
CA SER A 47 -0.47 0.62 -17.67
C SER A 47 -0.92 0.17 -19.06
N GLU A 48 -0.60 -1.06 -19.45
CA GLU A 48 -1.00 -1.64 -20.74
C GLU A 48 -2.53 -1.73 -20.89
N LEU A 49 -3.22 -2.09 -19.81
CA LEU A 49 -4.67 -2.16 -19.75
C LEU A 49 -5.34 -0.80 -19.55
N SER A 50 -4.57 0.26 -19.25
CA SER A 50 -5.06 1.60 -18.95
C SER A 50 -6.19 1.59 -17.91
N LEU A 51 -6.02 0.82 -16.83
CA LEU A 51 -7.08 0.59 -15.84
C LEU A 51 -7.51 1.83 -15.05
N PHE A 52 -6.68 2.88 -15.06
CA PHE A 52 -6.89 4.10 -14.29
C PHE A 52 -6.63 5.31 -15.18
N SER A 53 -7.58 6.24 -15.22
CA SER A 53 -7.43 7.53 -15.87
C SER A 53 -7.40 8.69 -14.86
N PRO A 54 -6.63 9.77 -15.12
CA PRO A 54 -6.68 11.00 -14.32
C PRO A 54 -8.05 11.70 -14.34
N ASN A 55 -8.90 11.41 -15.33
CA ASN A 55 -10.19 12.07 -15.53
C ASN A 55 -11.39 11.25 -15.01
N GLU A 56 -11.15 10.10 -14.37
CA GLU A 56 -12.19 9.24 -13.81
C GLU A 56 -12.37 9.51 -12.31
N THR A 57 -13.58 9.26 -11.81
CA THR A 57 -13.90 9.26 -10.39
C THR A 57 -13.77 7.86 -9.80
N LEU A 58 -13.79 7.74 -8.48
CA LEU A 58 -13.73 6.44 -7.81
C LEU A 58 -14.89 5.51 -8.23
N GLU A 59 -16.05 6.07 -8.53
CA GLU A 59 -17.26 5.31 -8.94
C GLU A 59 -17.14 4.72 -10.34
N ASP A 60 -16.26 5.27 -11.19
CA ASP A 60 -16.00 4.79 -12.55
C ASP A 60 -15.08 3.55 -12.56
N ILE A 61 -14.40 3.27 -11.44
CA ILE A 61 -13.49 2.12 -11.32
C ILE A 61 -14.28 0.87 -10.94
N SER A 62 -14.12 -0.19 -11.73
CA SER A 62 -14.64 -1.52 -11.38
C SER A 62 -14.16 -1.94 -9.97
N THR A 63 -15.08 -2.43 -9.14
CA THR A 63 -14.77 -2.93 -7.79
C THR A 63 -13.64 -3.98 -7.78
N THR A 64 -13.50 -4.77 -8.85
CA THR A 64 -12.43 -5.78 -8.97
C THR A 64 -11.06 -5.17 -9.32
N HIS A 65 -11.00 -3.91 -9.75
CA HIS A 65 -9.79 -3.19 -10.09
C HIS A 65 -9.32 -2.23 -9.00
N LEU A 66 -10.19 -1.83 -8.07
CA LEU A 66 -9.84 -0.98 -6.92
C LEU A 66 -8.62 -1.47 -6.15
N VAL A 67 -8.45 -2.79 -6.02
CA VAL A 67 -7.32 -3.39 -5.31
C VAL A 67 -5.97 -3.06 -5.95
N TYR A 68 -5.92 -2.76 -7.25
CA TYR A 68 -4.69 -2.42 -7.96
C TYR A 68 -4.22 -0.99 -7.72
N LEU A 69 -5.05 -0.12 -7.12
CA LEU A 69 -4.60 1.19 -6.61
C LEU A 69 -3.51 1.03 -5.52
N LEU A 70 -3.43 -0.14 -4.88
CA LEU A 70 -2.41 -0.45 -3.88
C LEU A 70 -1.04 -0.82 -4.50
N ALA A 71 -0.94 -1.04 -5.81
CA ALA A 71 0.31 -1.45 -6.46
C ALA A 71 1.50 -0.52 -6.14
N PRO A 72 1.41 0.82 -6.28
CA PRO A 72 2.51 1.71 -5.91
C PRO A 72 2.88 1.64 -4.43
N TYR A 73 1.89 1.55 -3.52
CA TYR A 73 2.15 1.39 -2.09
C TYR A 73 2.88 0.09 -1.75
N ALA A 74 2.37 -1.05 -2.25
CA ALA A 74 2.97 -2.36 -2.04
C ALA A 74 4.40 -2.41 -2.59
N THR A 75 4.63 -1.78 -3.74
CA THR A 75 5.98 -1.66 -4.33
C THR A 75 6.92 -0.88 -3.43
N ALA A 76 6.48 0.26 -2.89
CA ALA A 76 7.30 1.03 -1.96
C ALA A 76 7.62 0.24 -0.67
N GLU A 77 6.63 -0.43 -0.07
CA GLU A 77 6.80 -1.23 1.14
C GLU A 77 7.81 -2.37 0.95
N VAL A 78 7.71 -3.10 -0.17
CA VAL A 78 8.66 -4.17 -0.50
C VAL A 78 10.05 -3.60 -0.72
N ARG A 79 10.17 -2.51 -1.50
CA ARG A 79 11.46 -1.86 -1.75
C ARG A 79 12.12 -1.40 -0.46
N ALA A 80 11.38 -0.79 0.47
CA ALA A 80 11.91 -0.31 1.74
C ALA A 80 12.55 -1.41 2.61
N ARG A 81 12.24 -2.69 2.36
CA ARG A 81 12.78 -3.85 3.09
C ARG A 81 13.93 -4.57 2.39
N ILE A 82 14.27 -4.16 1.16
CA ILE A 82 15.41 -4.71 0.44
C ILE A 82 16.71 -4.20 1.07
N SER A 83 17.60 -5.13 1.40
CA SER A 83 18.90 -4.83 1.99
C SER A 83 19.87 -4.33 0.92
N LEU A 84 20.12 -3.02 0.92
CA LEU A 84 21.07 -2.41 -0.02
C LEU A 84 22.53 -2.74 0.30
N LYS A 85 22.83 -3.33 1.46
CA LYS A 85 24.17 -3.82 1.77
C LYS A 85 24.62 -4.93 0.82
N ALA A 86 23.69 -5.66 0.22
CA ALA A 86 23.99 -6.70 -0.75
C ALA A 86 24.32 -6.17 -2.15
N LEU A 87 24.04 -4.89 -2.43
CA LEU A 87 24.22 -4.29 -3.76
C LEU A 87 25.66 -3.84 -4.05
N ASP A 88 26.54 -3.84 -3.04
CA ASP A 88 27.97 -3.46 -3.13
C ASP A 88 28.26 -2.15 -3.91
N ASP A 89 27.25 -1.27 -4.01
CA ASP A 89 27.31 0.03 -4.68
C ASP A 89 26.87 1.12 -3.69
N PRO A 90 27.84 1.87 -3.11
CA PRO A 90 27.55 2.99 -2.22
C PRO A 90 26.68 4.08 -2.86
N GLY A 91 26.74 4.22 -4.19
CA GLY A 91 25.98 5.20 -4.97
C GLY A 91 24.52 4.80 -5.19
N ALA A 92 24.18 3.52 -5.11
CA ALA A 92 22.83 3.01 -5.38
C ALA A 92 21.79 3.41 -4.31
N ARG A 93 22.23 3.80 -3.10
CA ARG A 93 21.31 4.06 -1.99
C ARG A 93 20.38 5.25 -2.22
N VAL A 94 20.92 6.37 -2.68
CA VAL A 94 20.13 7.58 -2.96
C VAL A 94 19.06 7.32 -4.04
N PRO A 95 19.41 6.86 -5.26
CA PRO A 95 18.41 6.62 -6.29
C PRO A 95 17.40 5.53 -5.88
N PHE A 96 17.81 4.55 -5.07
CA PHE A 96 16.88 3.55 -4.55
C PHE A 96 15.80 4.17 -3.65
N VAL A 97 16.19 5.04 -2.71
CA VAL A 97 15.28 5.74 -1.80
C VAL A 97 14.40 6.73 -2.55
N GLU A 98 14.97 7.50 -3.50
CA GLU A 98 14.21 8.41 -4.35
C GLU A 98 13.11 7.68 -5.13
N GLN A 99 13.44 6.52 -5.70
CA GLN A 99 12.47 5.71 -6.41
C GLN A 99 11.38 5.17 -5.48
N THR A 100 11.72 4.73 -4.27
CA THR A 100 10.73 4.31 -3.25
C THR A 100 9.81 5.49 -2.87
N GLN A 101 10.35 6.70 -2.73
CA GLN A 101 9.57 7.90 -2.48
C GLN A 101 8.62 8.22 -3.64
N ARG A 102 9.05 8.04 -4.89
CA ARG A 102 8.19 8.24 -6.07
C ARG A 102 6.98 7.31 -6.04
N TYR A 103 7.17 6.04 -5.68
CA TYR A 103 6.05 5.10 -5.53
C TYR A 103 5.08 5.52 -4.43
N LEU A 104 5.57 5.93 -3.25
CA LEU A 104 4.70 6.44 -2.18
C LEU A 104 3.93 7.68 -2.61
N ARG A 105 4.58 8.61 -3.31
CA ARG A 105 3.93 9.81 -3.84
C ARG A 105 2.84 9.45 -4.84
N ALA A 106 3.14 8.58 -5.81
CA ALA A 106 2.15 8.12 -6.78
C ALA A 106 0.91 7.52 -6.11
N TYR A 107 1.09 6.73 -5.05
CA TYR A 107 -0.02 6.20 -4.26
C TYR A 107 -0.86 7.31 -3.61
N VAL A 108 -0.22 8.23 -2.89
CA VAL A 108 -0.91 9.34 -2.21
C VAL A 108 -1.65 10.23 -3.21
N ASP A 109 -1.01 10.55 -4.35
CA ASP A 109 -1.61 11.36 -5.40
C ASP A 109 -2.84 10.64 -5.99
N SER A 110 -2.80 9.31 -6.18
CA SER A 110 -3.99 8.55 -6.59
C SER A 110 -5.10 8.58 -5.55
N LEU A 111 -4.78 8.44 -4.25
CA LEU A 111 -5.79 8.54 -3.19
C LEU A 111 -6.46 9.92 -3.15
N ASP A 112 -5.69 10.97 -3.40
CA ASP A 112 -6.18 12.35 -3.49
C ASP A 112 -7.07 12.55 -4.71
N GLN A 113 -6.59 12.14 -5.88
CA GLN A 113 -7.28 12.24 -7.17
C GLN A 113 -8.65 11.55 -7.15
N TYR A 114 -8.73 10.34 -6.57
CA TYR A 114 -9.99 9.59 -6.47
C TYR A 114 -10.84 9.98 -5.25
N GLY A 115 -10.41 10.97 -4.44
CA GLY A 115 -11.16 11.41 -3.26
C GLY A 115 -11.35 10.33 -2.20
N ILE A 116 -10.47 9.32 -2.16
CA ILE A 116 -10.58 8.19 -1.23
C ILE A 116 -10.38 8.65 0.22
N VAL A 117 -9.49 9.62 0.43
CA VAL A 117 -9.29 10.26 1.73
C VAL A 117 -10.11 11.55 1.76
N SER A 118 -11.06 11.62 2.69
CA SER A 118 -11.94 12.78 2.84
C SER A 118 -11.15 14.02 3.28
N SER A 119 -11.70 15.21 3.00
CA SER A 119 -11.10 16.48 3.43
C SER A 119 -10.99 16.57 4.95
N GLU A 120 -11.97 16.04 5.68
CA GLU A 120 -11.98 15.98 7.15
C GLU A 120 -10.85 15.09 7.67
N GLU A 121 -10.59 13.94 7.04
CA GLU A 121 -9.47 13.06 7.42
C GLU A 121 -8.13 13.72 7.12
N LYS A 122 -7.98 14.36 5.95
CA LYS A 122 -6.76 15.14 5.63
C LYS A 122 -6.51 16.23 6.68
N GLU A 123 -7.56 16.94 7.09
CA GLU A 123 -7.42 17.97 8.12
C GLU A 123 -7.06 17.36 9.49
N LEU A 124 -7.71 16.26 9.88
CA LEU A 124 -7.50 15.62 11.17
C LEU A 124 -6.09 15.03 11.31
N PHE A 125 -5.59 14.35 10.27
CA PHE A 125 -4.28 13.69 10.29
C PHE A 125 -3.14 14.60 9.81
N GLY A 126 -3.44 15.67 9.06
CA GLY A 126 -2.45 16.63 8.56
C GLY A 126 -2.02 17.72 9.56
N LYS A 127 -2.59 17.76 10.78
CA LYS A 127 -2.24 18.80 11.77
C LYS A 127 -0.80 18.63 12.26
N ASP A 128 0.01 19.67 12.10
CA ASP A 128 1.31 19.77 12.74
C ASP A 128 1.11 19.93 14.26
N MET A 129 1.23 18.81 14.98
CA MET A 129 1.05 18.77 16.43
C MET A 129 2.02 19.68 17.18
N GLY A 130 3.15 20.08 16.57
CA GLY A 130 4.07 21.07 17.11
C GLY A 130 3.46 22.47 17.21
N LYS A 131 2.56 22.81 16.29
CA LYS A 131 1.88 24.12 16.19
C LYS A 131 0.52 24.17 16.89
N VAL A 132 -0.06 23.02 17.22
CA VAL A 132 -1.35 22.93 17.94
C VAL A 132 -1.16 23.33 19.42
N PRO A 133 -2.07 24.12 20.02
CA PRO A 133 -2.04 24.43 21.45
C PRO A 133 -2.11 23.18 22.32
N ALA A 134 -1.31 23.12 23.40
CA ALA A 134 -1.22 21.92 24.26
C ALA A 134 -2.58 21.41 24.77
N ALA A 135 -3.51 22.32 25.08
CA ALA A 135 -4.86 21.99 25.53
C ALA A 135 -5.69 21.21 24.48
N GLN A 136 -5.43 21.43 23.19
CA GLN A 136 -6.17 20.78 22.09
C GLN A 136 -5.48 19.50 21.58
N ARG A 137 -4.18 19.32 21.86
CA ARG A 137 -3.41 18.15 21.39
C ARG A 137 -3.98 16.82 21.87
N ARG A 138 -4.44 16.78 23.12
CA ARG A 138 -5.03 15.57 23.71
C ARG A 138 -6.31 15.18 22.98
N GLU A 139 -7.18 16.14 22.71
CA GLU A 139 -8.46 15.89 22.03
C GLU A 139 -8.24 15.39 20.60
N ILE A 140 -7.35 16.05 19.84
CA ILE A 140 -7.01 15.63 18.47
C ILE A 140 -6.46 14.20 18.45
N LYS A 141 -5.56 13.83 19.36
CA LYS A 141 -5.05 12.46 19.46
C LYS A 141 -6.15 11.45 19.79
N ILE A 142 -7.11 11.80 20.65
CA ILE A 142 -8.24 10.93 20.96
C ILE A 142 -9.10 10.72 19.71
N GLN A 143 -9.35 11.78 18.94
CA GLN A 143 -10.12 11.70 17.69
C GLN A 143 -9.41 10.86 16.63
N GLN A 144 -8.11 11.07 16.42
CA GLN A 144 -7.27 10.25 15.53
C GLN A 144 -7.32 8.77 15.93
N TYR A 145 -7.09 8.46 17.21
CA TYR A 145 -7.13 7.09 17.71
C TYR A 145 -8.50 6.43 17.53
N ARG A 146 -9.60 7.17 17.79
CA ARG A 146 -10.96 6.66 17.57
C ARG A 146 -11.20 6.32 16.10
N LYS A 147 -10.75 7.18 15.18
CA LYS A 147 -10.88 6.96 13.74
C LYS A 147 -10.05 5.77 13.25
N GLU A 148 -8.79 5.64 13.67
CA GLU A 148 -7.96 4.48 13.37
C GLU A 148 -8.59 3.18 13.87
N LYS A 149 -9.15 3.19 15.09
CA LYS A 149 -9.84 2.03 15.66
C LYS A 149 -11.09 1.68 14.85
N GLU A 150 -11.91 2.67 14.49
CA GLU A 150 -13.11 2.49 13.66
C GLU A 150 -12.77 1.85 12.31
N LEU A 151 -11.76 2.39 11.61
CA LEU A 151 -11.31 1.87 10.31
C LEU A 151 -10.81 0.43 10.44
N ARG A 152 -9.99 0.13 11.45
CA ARG A 152 -9.48 -1.22 11.69
C ARG A 152 -10.62 -2.22 11.94
N THR A 153 -11.58 -1.86 12.79
CA THR A 153 -12.74 -2.71 13.06
C THR A 153 -13.58 -2.94 11.80
N ARG A 154 -13.76 -1.92 10.95
CA ARG A 154 -14.46 -2.09 9.66
C ARG A 154 -13.74 -3.06 8.72
N ILE A 155 -12.41 -2.99 8.67
CA ILE A 155 -11.58 -3.92 7.87
C ILE A 155 -11.71 -5.35 8.40
N GLU A 156 -11.59 -5.54 9.73
CA GLU A 156 -11.73 -6.84 10.39
C GLU A 156 -13.10 -7.47 10.08
N VAL A 157 -14.19 -6.72 10.30
CA VAL A 157 -15.55 -7.21 10.03
C VAL A 157 -15.74 -7.59 8.56
N CYS A 158 -15.27 -6.77 7.63
CA CYS A 158 -15.38 -7.06 6.19
C CYS A 158 -14.52 -8.28 5.78
N GLY A 159 -13.37 -8.47 6.44
CA GLY A 159 -12.51 -9.64 6.28
C GLY A 159 -13.15 -10.93 6.75
N ASP A 160 -13.73 -10.93 7.97
CA ASP A 160 -14.34 -12.10 8.57
C ASP A 160 -15.60 -12.56 7.81
N HIS A 161 -16.44 -11.63 7.36
CA HIS A 161 -17.63 -11.98 6.56
C HIS A 161 -17.25 -12.65 5.23
N ARG A 162 -16.11 -12.30 4.61
CA ARG A 162 -15.61 -13.01 3.42
C ARG A 162 -15.23 -14.47 3.71
N VAL A 163 -14.81 -14.78 4.94
CA VAL A 163 -14.48 -16.16 5.36
C VAL A 163 -15.77 -16.93 5.64
N ASP A 164 -16.75 -16.31 6.30
CA ASP A 164 -18.03 -16.96 6.62
C ASP A 164 -18.86 -17.30 5.37
N TYR A 165 -18.94 -16.39 4.39
CA TYR A 165 -19.61 -16.69 3.11
C TYR A 165 -18.89 -17.76 2.28
N ALA A 166 -17.56 -17.90 2.42
CA ALA A 166 -16.79 -18.95 1.74
C ALA A 166 -16.95 -20.33 2.42
N LEU A 167 -17.24 -20.37 3.73
CA LEU A 167 -17.49 -21.60 4.49
C LEU A 167 -18.96 -22.06 4.45
N CYS A 168 -19.89 -21.16 4.14
CA CYS A 168 -21.32 -21.46 3.99
C CYS A 168 -21.75 -21.72 2.52
N GLY A 169 -20.81 -22.00 1.61
CA GLY A 169 -21.10 -22.28 0.21
C GLY A 169 -22.02 -23.50 0.02
N HIS A 170 -23.27 -23.21 -0.36
CA HIS A 170 -24.18 -24.10 -1.08
C HIS A 170 -23.71 -24.31 -2.52
#